data_AF-A0A7K4MRF3-F1
#
_entry.id   AF-A0A7K4MRF3-F1
#
_cell.length_a   1.000
_cell.length_b   1.000
_cell.length_c   1.000
_cell.angle_alpha   90.00
_cell.angle_beta   90.00
_cell.angle_gamma   90.00
#
_symmetry.space_group_name_H-M   'P 1'
#
loop_
_entity.id
_entity.type
_entity.pdbx_description
1 polymer ?
#
loop_
_entity_poly.entity_id
_entity_poly.type
_entity_poly.pdbx_seq_one_letter_code
_entity_poly.pdbx_strand_id
1 'polypeptide(L)'
;MSMWGMNDGATLTGKSTWTNDDATLADGASGTNSTYVTDGVEVGDCLVGSDSLLYRVVTVTSETALEVDRVYEGSTSANQDITRMKLPRHIKITNDDGTGMTLQDLGIFGITDAERSAGVDNLSAVGEVLVGSCHRTVPAVTVAAPPTNTIATASVSTADNTITVANHGFRTGTKLNYLNGTGSSITGLSETAYYVIAKETDDSGSTFGDLTDNTFALGSSLANAQAGTAVALSGTGHATQTFIGDTATATATLVVGKVSKIAIATVGSAYVAAPTVTLAAPATETIDASDATKCVLADDEFVVASAFYGVIASGDPVTYADGGGTAVVGLTTATGYYLIKSGTSNRVGLATTKKGQ
;
A
#
# COMPACT_ATOMS: atom_id res chain seq x y z
N MET A 1 -13.63 -27.20 -17.95
CA MET A 1 -13.04 -27.22 -16.59
C MET A 1 -11.86 -26.27 -16.59
N SER A 2 -12.11 -24.97 -16.43
CA SER A 2 -11.04 -23.97 -16.34
C SER A 2 -10.33 -24.14 -15.01
N MET A 3 -9.02 -24.32 -15.07
CA MET A 3 -8.12 -24.68 -13.95
C MET A 3 -7.66 -23.43 -13.17
N TRP A 4 -8.52 -22.41 -13.12
CA TRP A 4 -8.44 -21.23 -12.28
C TRP A 4 -9.85 -21.03 -11.77
N GLY A 5 -10.06 -21.27 -10.48
CA GLY A 5 -11.38 -21.18 -9.84
C GLY A 5 -11.93 -19.76 -9.98
N MET A 6 -12.71 -19.53 -11.03
CA MET A 6 -13.56 -18.36 -11.20
C MET A 6 -14.65 -18.44 -10.14
N ASN A 7 -14.32 -17.96 -8.93
CA ASN A 7 -15.23 -17.71 -7.82
C ASN A 7 -15.61 -16.20 -7.79
N ASP A 8 -15.66 -15.60 -8.97
CA ASP A 8 -15.88 -14.17 -9.21
C ASP A 8 -17.37 -13.79 -9.18
N GLY A 9 -18.26 -14.75 -8.95
CA GLY A 9 -19.68 -14.53 -8.72
C GLY A 9 -20.27 -15.46 -7.65
N ALA A 10 -21.37 -15.00 -7.03
CA ALA A 10 -22.17 -15.78 -6.11
C ALA A 10 -23.60 -15.89 -6.67
N THR A 11 -24.13 -17.10 -6.73
CA THR A 11 -25.55 -17.31 -7.06
C THR A 11 -26.41 -16.77 -5.92
N LEU A 12 -27.37 -15.91 -6.28
CA LEU A 12 -28.34 -15.35 -5.35
C LEU A 12 -29.31 -16.44 -4.87
N THR A 13 -29.85 -16.25 -3.67
CA THR A 13 -30.79 -17.17 -3.06
C THR A 13 -32.19 -16.94 -3.65
N GLY A 14 -32.85 -18.03 -4.01
CA GLY A 14 -34.17 -17.98 -4.65
C GLY A 14 -34.10 -17.84 -6.16
N LYS A 15 -35.26 -17.90 -6.81
CA LYS A 15 -35.37 -17.82 -8.27
C LYS A 15 -35.91 -16.46 -8.68
N SER A 16 -35.48 -15.97 -9.85
CA SER A 16 -35.88 -14.66 -10.39
C SER A 16 -36.50 -14.77 -11.79
N THR A 17 -37.23 -13.75 -12.21
CA THR A 17 -37.88 -13.70 -13.53
C THR A 17 -37.39 -12.48 -14.31
N TRP A 18 -36.76 -12.75 -15.47
CA TRP A 18 -36.46 -11.72 -16.47
C TRP A 18 -37.65 -11.58 -17.41
N THR A 19 -38.25 -10.39 -17.47
CA THR A 19 -39.40 -10.11 -18.34
C THR A 19 -38.93 -9.39 -19.60
N ASN A 20 -39.36 -9.86 -20.78
CA ASN A 20 -39.03 -9.22 -22.06
C ASN A 20 -39.50 -7.75 -22.07
N ASP A 21 -38.64 -6.87 -22.60
CA ASP A 21 -38.83 -5.41 -22.69
C ASP A 21 -39.01 -4.71 -21.32
N ASP A 22 -38.58 -5.35 -20.23
CA ASP A 22 -38.67 -4.80 -18.87
C ASP A 22 -37.28 -4.70 -18.23
N ALA A 23 -37.04 -3.62 -17.49
CA ALA A 23 -35.82 -3.40 -16.71
C ALA A 23 -35.99 -3.81 -15.25
N THR A 24 -37.12 -4.43 -14.88
CA THR A 24 -37.32 -5.00 -13.55
C THR A 24 -36.93 -6.48 -13.51
N LEU A 25 -36.27 -6.87 -12.42
CA LEU A 25 -36.03 -8.26 -12.07
C LEU A 25 -36.93 -8.62 -10.89
N ALA A 26 -37.95 -9.42 -11.17
CA ALA A 26 -38.97 -9.82 -10.21
C ALA A 26 -38.71 -11.21 -9.62
N ASP A 27 -39.50 -11.58 -8.62
CA ASP A 27 -39.49 -12.91 -8.03
C ASP A 27 -39.80 -14.02 -9.05
N GLY A 28 -39.34 -15.22 -8.73
CA GLY A 28 -39.71 -16.44 -9.41
C GLY A 28 -41.15 -16.85 -9.06
N ALA A 29 -41.87 -17.38 -10.04
CA ALA A 29 -43.20 -17.96 -9.82
C ALA A 29 -43.16 -19.34 -9.13
N SER A 30 -41.97 -19.94 -8.96
CA SER A 30 -41.79 -21.25 -8.32
C SER A 30 -40.45 -21.32 -7.58
N GLY A 31 -40.41 -22.13 -6.52
CA GLY A 31 -39.24 -22.26 -5.64
C GLY A 31 -39.32 -21.35 -4.42
N THR A 32 -38.19 -21.19 -3.73
CA THR A 32 -38.04 -20.17 -2.69
C THR A 32 -37.94 -18.79 -3.34
N ASN A 33 -38.61 -17.82 -2.72
CA ASN A 33 -38.57 -16.42 -3.15
C ASN A 33 -37.13 -15.91 -3.23
N SER A 34 -36.89 -15.01 -4.18
CA SER A 34 -35.68 -14.20 -4.22
C SER A 34 -35.50 -13.43 -2.91
N THR A 35 -34.26 -13.30 -2.46
CA THR A 35 -33.91 -12.55 -1.24
C THR A 35 -32.80 -11.53 -1.47
N TYR A 36 -33.04 -10.58 -2.38
CA TYR A 36 -32.03 -9.63 -2.84
C TYR A 36 -31.39 -8.79 -1.72
N VAL A 37 -32.16 -8.36 -0.72
CA VAL A 37 -31.61 -7.53 0.38
C VAL A 37 -30.83 -8.42 1.35
N THR A 38 -31.35 -9.61 1.67
CA THR A 38 -30.66 -10.57 2.54
C THR A 38 -29.37 -11.11 1.92
N ASP A 39 -29.35 -11.33 0.60
CA ASP A 39 -28.13 -11.67 -0.15
C ASP A 39 -27.17 -10.47 -0.31
N GLY A 40 -27.56 -9.30 0.20
CA GLY A 40 -26.76 -8.07 0.25
C GLY A 40 -26.59 -7.41 -1.12
N VAL A 41 -27.56 -7.57 -2.04
CA VAL A 41 -27.56 -6.88 -3.32
C VAL A 41 -27.77 -5.38 -3.06
N GLU A 42 -26.90 -4.55 -3.63
CA GLU A 42 -27.04 -3.09 -3.53
C GLU A 42 -26.85 -2.45 -4.92
N VAL A 43 -27.20 -1.17 -5.02
CA VAL A 43 -27.04 -0.38 -6.25
C VAL A 43 -25.60 -0.47 -6.77
N GLY A 44 -25.46 -0.66 -8.07
CA GLY A 44 -24.19 -0.84 -8.76
C GLY A 44 -23.67 -2.27 -8.78
N ASP A 45 -24.32 -3.25 -8.13
CA ASP A 45 -23.97 -4.66 -8.35
C ASP A 45 -24.21 -5.08 -9.81
N CYS A 46 -23.46 -6.07 -10.26
CA CYS A 46 -23.59 -6.61 -11.60
C CYS A 46 -24.17 -8.03 -11.54
N LEU A 47 -25.24 -8.26 -12.30
CA LEU A 47 -25.94 -9.54 -12.40
C LEU A 47 -25.72 -10.12 -13.79
N VAL A 48 -25.60 -11.45 -13.86
CA VAL A 48 -25.63 -12.18 -15.13
C VAL A 48 -27.08 -12.49 -15.47
N GLY A 49 -27.56 -11.97 -16.60
CA GLY A 49 -28.87 -12.27 -17.15
C GLY A 49 -28.95 -13.69 -17.72
N SER A 50 -30.15 -14.18 -17.99
CA SER A 50 -30.35 -15.51 -18.60
C SER A 50 -29.81 -15.62 -20.02
N ASP A 51 -29.57 -14.49 -20.67
CA ASP A 51 -28.90 -14.37 -21.97
C ASP A 51 -27.35 -14.32 -21.85
N SER A 52 -26.81 -14.49 -20.64
CA SER A 52 -25.38 -14.37 -20.32
C SER A 52 -24.81 -12.95 -20.45
N LEU A 53 -25.66 -11.93 -20.62
CA LEU A 53 -25.25 -10.53 -20.62
C LEU A 53 -25.20 -9.99 -19.18
N LEU A 54 -24.47 -8.89 -19.01
CA LEU A 54 -24.36 -8.22 -17.73
C LEU A 54 -25.35 -7.07 -17.59
N TYR A 55 -26.00 -7.05 -16.43
CA TYR A 55 -26.98 -6.04 -16.02
C TYR A 55 -26.52 -5.37 -14.74
N ARG A 56 -26.66 -4.05 -14.63
CA ARG A 56 -26.25 -3.31 -13.44
C ARG A 56 -27.48 -2.91 -12.63
N VAL A 57 -27.48 -3.23 -11.33
CA VAL A 57 -28.56 -2.88 -10.42
C VAL A 57 -28.61 -1.36 -10.25
N VAL A 58 -29.76 -0.75 -10.54
CA VAL A 58 -30.02 0.69 -10.41
C VAL A 58 -30.75 0.98 -9.11
N THR A 59 -31.71 0.13 -8.75
CA THR A 59 -32.45 0.21 -7.49
C THR A 59 -32.72 -1.19 -6.97
N VAL A 60 -32.73 -1.36 -5.65
CA VAL A 60 -33.26 -2.56 -4.99
C VAL A 60 -34.52 -2.10 -4.25
N THR A 61 -35.69 -2.53 -4.73
CA THR A 61 -36.97 -2.01 -4.25
C THR A 61 -37.52 -2.84 -3.09
N SER A 62 -37.18 -4.14 -3.03
CA SER A 62 -37.54 -5.05 -1.95
C SER A 62 -36.68 -6.33 -2.00
N GLU A 63 -36.95 -7.28 -1.09
CA GLU A 63 -36.34 -8.63 -1.13
C GLU A 63 -36.60 -9.35 -2.47
N THR A 64 -37.71 -9.05 -3.14
CA THR A 64 -38.20 -9.82 -4.29
C THR A 64 -38.24 -9.00 -5.58
N ALA A 65 -37.75 -7.77 -5.57
CA ALA A 65 -37.75 -6.91 -6.75
C ALA A 65 -36.57 -5.93 -6.76
N LEU A 66 -35.97 -5.74 -7.92
CA LEU A 66 -34.95 -4.74 -8.20
C LEU A 66 -35.09 -4.22 -9.64
N GLU A 67 -34.48 -3.09 -9.93
CA GLU A 67 -34.37 -2.53 -11.29
C GLU A 67 -32.92 -2.60 -11.76
N VAL A 68 -32.74 -2.87 -13.04
CA VAL A 68 -31.45 -2.86 -13.73
C VAL A 68 -31.35 -1.71 -14.74
N ASP A 69 -30.17 -1.52 -15.29
CA ASP A 69 -29.80 -0.37 -16.11
C ASP A 69 -30.37 -0.37 -17.53
N ARG A 70 -30.93 -1.50 -17.98
CA ARG A 70 -31.52 -1.67 -19.30
C ARG A 70 -32.63 -2.71 -19.29
N VAL A 71 -33.46 -2.68 -20.32
CA VAL A 71 -34.51 -3.69 -20.52
C VAL A 71 -33.90 -5.03 -20.93
N TYR A 72 -34.54 -6.12 -20.54
CA TYR A 72 -34.21 -7.46 -21.00
C TYR A 72 -34.81 -7.69 -22.39
N GLU A 73 -33.98 -7.73 -23.42
CA GLU A 73 -34.38 -7.87 -24.85
C GLU A 73 -34.54 -9.35 -25.28
N GLY A 74 -34.39 -10.28 -24.35
CA GLY A 74 -34.58 -11.71 -24.58
C GLY A 74 -36.02 -12.17 -24.30
N SER A 75 -36.39 -13.36 -24.77
CA SER A 75 -37.69 -13.95 -24.42
C SER A 75 -37.82 -14.15 -22.91
N THR A 76 -38.96 -13.73 -22.33
CA THR A 76 -39.23 -13.82 -20.88
C THR A 76 -38.77 -15.15 -20.28
N SER A 77 -37.85 -15.07 -19.34
CA SER A 77 -37.18 -16.22 -18.73
C SER A 77 -37.52 -16.27 -17.25
N ALA A 78 -38.45 -17.15 -16.89
CA ALA A 78 -38.92 -17.31 -15.53
C ALA A 78 -38.09 -18.31 -14.72
N ASN A 79 -38.04 -18.10 -13.41
CA ASN A 79 -37.44 -19.01 -12.43
C ASN A 79 -35.95 -19.32 -12.64
N GLN A 80 -35.17 -18.31 -12.98
CA GLN A 80 -33.74 -18.44 -13.25
C GLN A 80 -32.92 -18.28 -11.97
N ASP A 81 -31.79 -19.00 -11.91
CA ASP A 81 -30.72 -18.68 -10.98
C ASP A 81 -29.98 -17.46 -11.50
N ILE A 82 -29.74 -16.49 -10.61
CA ILE A 82 -29.02 -15.27 -10.95
C ILE A 82 -27.68 -15.29 -10.26
N THR A 83 -26.61 -15.08 -11.02
CA THR A 83 -25.27 -14.92 -10.45
C THR A 83 -24.97 -13.44 -10.33
N ARG A 84 -24.71 -12.99 -9.10
CA ARG A 84 -24.13 -11.67 -8.86
C ARG A 84 -22.61 -11.76 -8.99
N MET A 85 -22.05 -10.96 -9.90
CA MET A 85 -20.61 -10.85 -10.11
C MET A 85 -20.01 -9.83 -9.15
N LYS A 86 -18.80 -10.11 -8.65
CA LYS A 86 -18.01 -9.21 -7.79
C LYS A 86 -17.27 -8.13 -8.60
N LEU A 87 -17.94 -7.51 -9.57
CA LEU A 87 -17.36 -6.41 -10.36
C LEU A 87 -17.45 -5.08 -9.59
N PRO A 88 -16.50 -4.15 -9.75
CA PRO A 88 -16.54 -2.85 -9.09
C PRO A 88 -17.84 -2.06 -9.39
N ARG A 89 -18.51 -1.59 -8.34
CA ARG A 89 -19.79 -0.86 -8.40
C ARG A 89 -19.72 0.51 -9.06
N HIS A 90 -18.52 1.10 -9.15
CA HIS A 90 -18.32 2.48 -9.58
C HIS A 90 -17.56 2.62 -10.91
N ILE A 91 -17.18 1.52 -11.55
CA ILE A 91 -16.60 1.56 -12.88
C ILE A 91 -17.73 1.42 -13.90
N LYS A 92 -17.97 2.49 -14.66
CA LYS A 92 -18.89 2.46 -15.80
C LYS A 92 -18.29 1.57 -16.88
N ILE A 93 -19.08 0.65 -17.43
CA ILE A 93 -18.68 -0.14 -18.61
C ILE A 93 -18.68 0.82 -19.79
N THR A 94 -17.52 1.44 -20.07
CA THR A 94 -17.44 2.59 -20.99
C THR A 94 -17.65 2.22 -22.46
N ASN A 95 -17.59 0.93 -22.80
CA ASN A 95 -17.81 0.43 -24.15
C ASN A 95 -19.21 -0.15 -24.37
N ASP A 96 -20.08 -0.13 -23.35
CA ASP A 96 -21.43 -0.63 -23.50
C ASP A 96 -22.26 0.33 -24.36
N ASP A 97 -22.46 -0.03 -25.62
CA ASP A 97 -23.25 0.73 -26.59
C ASP A 97 -24.78 0.54 -26.40
N GLY A 98 -25.16 -0.13 -25.31
CA GLY A 98 -26.55 -0.47 -24.98
C GLY A 98 -26.96 -1.86 -25.43
N THR A 99 -26.11 -2.59 -26.15
CA THR A 99 -26.41 -3.98 -26.59
C THR A 99 -26.03 -5.06 -25.56
N GLY A 100 -25.39 -4.67 -24.46
CA GLY A 100 -24.95 -5.59 -23.41
C GLY A 100 -23.62 -6.28 -23.74
N MET A 101 -22.90 -6.67 -22.71
CA MET A 101 -21.58 -7.33 -22.84
C MET A 101 -21.57 -8.62 -22.04
N THR A 102 -20.89 -9.63 -22.58
CA THR A 102 -20.56 -10.83 -21.80
C THR A 102 -19.37 -10.54 -20.89
N LEU A 103 -19.14 -11.40 -19.88
CA LEU A 103 -17.93 -11.33 -19.07
C LEU A 103 -16.65 -11.43 -19.91
N GLN A 104 -16.68 -12.19 -21.02
CA GLN A 104 -15.52 -12.36 -21.89
C GLN A 104 -15.19 -11.09 -22.67
N ASP A 105 -16.20 -10.29 -23.05
CA ASP A 105 -16.02 -9.03 -23.78
C ASP A 105 -15.42 -7.93 -22.90
N LEU A 106 -15.73 -7.96 -21.60
CA LEU A 106 -15.25 -7.01 -20.63
C LEU A 106 -13.78 -7.20 -20.28
N GLY A 107 -13.30 -8.45 -20.19
CA GLY A 107 -11.94 -8.78 -19.76
C GLY A 107 -11.58 -8.27 -18.34
N ILE A 108 -12.55 -7.74 -17.61
CA ILE A 108 -12.44 -7.23 -16.25
C ILE A 108 -13.14 -8.26 -15.37
N PHE A 109 -12.36 -9.02 -14.60
CA PHE A 109 -12.87 -9.91 -13.57
C PHE A 109 -12.86 -9.20 -12.22
N GLY A 110 -13.78 -9.57 -11.33
CA GLY A 110 -13.78 -9.07 -9.96
C GLY A 110 -12.51 -9.46 -9.23
N ILE A 111 -12.09 -8.67 -8.23
CA ILE A 111 -11.02 -9.08 -7.32
C ILE A 111 -11.69 -9.93 -6.23
N THR A 112 -11.38 -11.23 -6.19
CA THR A 112 -11.85 -12.10 -5.10
C THR A 112 -11.22 -11.69 -3.77
N ASP A 113 -11.81 -12.08 -2.64
CA ASP A 113 -11.21 -11.83 -1.32
C ASP A 113 -9.81 -12.48 -1.20
N ALA A 114 -9.58 -13.58 -1.93
CA ALA A 114 -8.28 -14.23 -2.08
C ALA A 114 -7.31 -13.41 -2.94
N GLU A 115 -7.75 -12.79 -4.05
CA GLU A 115 -6.93 -11.89 -4.86
C GLU A 115 -6.72 -10.52 -4.18
N ARG A 116 -7.60 -10.09 -3.29
CA ARG A 116 -7.42 -8.93 -2.40
C ARG A 116 -6.41 -9.23 -1.29
N SER A 117 -6.39 -10.47 -0.80
CA SER A 117 -5.43 -10.94 0.20
C SER A 117 -4.05 -11.27 -0.40
N ALA A 118 -4.01 -11.73 -1.65
CA ALA A 118 -2.78 -12.06 -2.38
C ALA A 118 -2.21 -10.86 -3.17
N GLY A 119 -3.10 -10.02 -3.71
CA GLY A 119 -2.83 -8.76 -4.35
C GLY A 119 -2.98 -7.66 -3.31
N VAL A 120 -1.86 -7.30 -2.71
CA VAL A 120 -1.67 -6.00 -2.07
C VAL A 120 -2.02 -4.94 -3.11
N ASP A 121 -3.28 -4.52 -3.18
CA ASP A 121 -3.76 -3.39 -3.99
C ASP A 121 -3.23 -2.12 -3.31
N ASN A 122 -1.90 -2.02 -3.35
CA ASN A 122 -1.12 -1.06 -2.63
C ASN A 122 -1.28 0.27 -3.33
N LEU A 123 -1.54 1.28 -2.53
CA LEU A 123 -1.04 2.61 -2.80
C LEU A 123 0.48 2.49 -3.05
N SER A 124 0.89 2.38 -4.31
CA SER A 124 2.29 2.09 -4.68
C SER A 124 3.21 3.30 -4.47
N ALA A 125 2.62 4.49 -4.33
CA ALA A 125 3.19 5.70 -3.75
C ALA A 125 2.10 6.78 -3.64
N VAL A 126 1.99 7.49 -2.50
CA VAL A 126 1.60 8.91 -2.48
C VAL A 126 2.30 9.57 -1.29
N GLY A 127 3.10 10.58 -1.58
CA GLY A 127 3.66 11.51 -0.59
C GLY A 127 4.40 12.58 -1.34
N GLU A 128 3.90 13.82 -1.28
CA GLU A 128 4.67 14.99 -1.71
C GLU A 128 6.00 14.95 -0.96
N VAL A 129 7.09 14.72 -1.69
CA VAL A 129 8.42 14.76 -1.09
C VAL A 129 8.66 16.23 -0.74
N LEU A 130 8.82 16.52 0.55
CA LEU A 130 9.45 17.77 0.98
C LEU A 130 10.78 17.87 0.23
N VAL A 131 10.82 18.73 -0.78
CA VAL A 131 11.94 18.84 -1.71
C VAL A 131 13.15 19.41 -0.98
N GLY A 132 13.93 18.52 -0.36
CA GLY A 132 15.30 18.82 0.04
C GLY A 132 16.09 19.19 -1.21
N SER A 133 16.72 20.36 -1.21
CA SER A 133 17.59 20.86 -2.28
C SER A 133 19.06 20.71 -1.90
N CYS A 134 19.96 21.04 -2.83
CA CYS A 134 21.41 21.09 -2.60
C CYS A 134 22.10 19.73 -2.37
N HIS A 135 21.45 18.59 -2.66
CA HIS A 135 22.11 17.28 -2.58
C HIS A 135 23.12 17.09 -3.71
N ARG A 136 24.39 16.86 -3.38
CA ARG A 136 25.46 16.59 -4.36
C ARG A 136 25.47 15.14 -4.89
N THR A 137 24.96 14.23 -4.08
CA THR A 137 24.79 12.80 -4.38
C THR A 137 23.42 12.36 -3.91
N VAL A 138 22.91 11.27 -4.45
CA VAL A 138 21.64 10.68 -4.01
C VAL A 138 21.69 10.48 -2.49
N PRO A 139 20.77 11.07 -1.71
CA PRO A 139 20.77 10.92 -0.26
C PRO A 139 20.41 9.48 0.11
N ALA A 140 21.00 8.99 1.19
CA ALA A 140 20.55 7.75 1.81
C ALA A 140 19.13 7.93 2.32
N VAL A 141 18.25 6.99 1.95
CA VAL A 141 16.89 6.90 2.49
C VAL A 141 16.87 5.70 3.42
N THR A 142 16.45 5.91 4.66
CA THR A 142 16.29 4.83 5.62
C THR A 142 14.83 4.73 6.03
N VAL A 143 14.35 3.49 6.13
CA VAL A 143 13.04 3.16 6.66
C VAL A 143 13.27 2.50 8.01
N ALA A 144 12.56 2.96 9.04
CA ALA A 144 12.60 2.31 10.35
C ALA A 144 12.15 0.84 10.22
N ALA A 145 12.83 -0.07 10.91
CA ALA A 145 12.48 -1.49 10.91
C ALA A 145 11.09 -1.73 11.55
N PRO A 146 10.39 -2.82 11.16
CA PRO A 146 9.17 -3.22 11.85
C PRO A 146 9.46 -3.63 13.31
N PRO A 147 8.43 -3.69 14.17
CA PRO A 147 8.61 -4.12 15.56
C PRO A 147 9.22 -5.52 15.65
N THR A 148 10.14 -5.69 16.61
CA THR A 148 10.62 -7.01 17.00
C THR A 148 9.66 -7.63 18.00
N ASN A 149 9.18 -8.84 17.73
CA ASN A 149 8.23 -9.55 18.58
C ASN A 149 8.98 -10.63 19.35
N THR A 150 9.22 -10.39 20.63
CA THR A 150 9.85 -11.39 21.52
C THR A 150 8.83 -12.40 21.99
N ILE A 151 9.14 -13.68 21.83
CA ILE A 151 8.22 -14.78 22.11
C ILE A 151 8.65 -15.49 23.39
N ALA A 152 7.81 -15.41 24.42
CA ALA A 152 7.96 -16.19 25.63
C ALA A 152 7.65 -17.68 25.37
N THR A 153 8.22 -18.59 26.16
CA THR A 153 7.88 -20.03 26.06
C THR A 153 6.39 -20.30 26.29
N ALA A 154 5.75 -19.51 27.16
CA ALA A 154 4.31 -19.60 27.45
C ALA A 154 3.42 -19.13 26.29
N SER A 155 3.98 -18.37 25.34
CA SER A 155 3.27 -17.92 24.14
C SER A 155 3.24 -18.97 23.03
N VAL A 156 3.83 -20.15 23.24
CA VAL A 156 3.91 -21.22 22.23
C VAL A 156 3.04 -22.40 22.64
N SER A 157 2.02 -22.72 21.84
CA SER A 157 1.23 -23.96 21.98
C SER A 157 1.75 -25.02 21.01
N THR A 158 2.37 -26.08 21.54
CA THR A 158 2.78 -27.25 20.75
C THR A 158 1.61 -28.19 20.44
N ALA A 159 0.50 -28.08 21.18
CA ALA A 159 -0.70 -28.86 20.91
C ALA A 159 -1.42 -28.33 19.67
N ASP A 160 -1.53 -27.00 19.57
CA ASP A 160 -2.27 -26.33 18.50
C ASP A 160 -1.37 -25.85 17.36
N ASN A 161 -0.05 -25.92 17.54
CA ASN A 161 0.97 -25.36 16.64
C ASN A 161 0.79 -23.85 16.40
N THR A 162 0.51 -23.11 17.48
CA THR A 162 0.25 -21.67 17.44
C THR A 162 1.19 -20.88 18.34
N ILE A 163 1.27 -19.59 18.06
CA ILE A 163 2.05 -18.60 18.78
C ILE A 163 1.14 -17.41 19.09
N THR A 164 1.21 -16.92 20.33
CA THR A 164 0.42 -15.76 20.78
C THR A 164 1.30 -14.52 20.94
N VAL A 165 0.97 -13.45 20.23
CA VAL A 165 1.58 -12.12 20.32
C VAL A 165 0.47 -11.07 20.33
N ALA A 166 0.45 -10.24 21.37
CA ALA A 166 -0.58 -9.22 21.52
C ALA A 166 -0.50 -8.16 20.41
N ASN A 167 -1.65 -7.80 19.82
CA ASN A 167 -1.82 -6.76 18.82
C ASN A 167 -0.84 -6.88 17.66
N HIS A 168 -0.61 -8.11 17.17
CA HIS A 168 0.45 -8.34 16.19
C HIS A 168 0.19 -7.71 14.82
N GLY A 169 -1.07 -7.49 14.44
CA GLY A 169 -1.41 -6.92 13.13
C GLY A 169 -1.05 -7.81 11.92
N PHE A 170 -0.56 -9.04 12.13
CA PHE A 170 -0.18 -9.96 11.06
C PHE A 170 -1.36 -10.64 10.39
N ARG A 171 -1.38 -10.58 9.06
CA ARG A 171 -2.34 -11.31 8.21
C ARG A 171 -1.74 -12.60 7.67
N THR A 172 -2.57 -13.53 7.21
CA THR A 172 -2.10 -14.71 6.48
C THR A 172 -1.19 -14.31 5.31
N GLY A 173 -0.03 -14.95 5.18
CA GLY A 173 1.00 -14.64 4.20
C GLY A 173 2.01 -13.57 4.63
N THR A 174 1.85 -12.93 5.79
CA THR A 174 2.87 -12.00 6.34
C THR A 174 4.18 -12.75 6.55
N LYS A 175 5.25 -12.31 5.90
CA LYS A 175 6.59 -12.89 6.09
C LYS A 175 7.20 -12.41 7.41
N LEU A 176 7.71 -13.35 8.20
CA LEU A 176 8.45 -13.12 9.44
C LEU A 176 9.75 -13.91 9.42
N ASN A 177 10.85 -13.29 9.79
CA ASN A 177 12.13 -13.96 10.03
C ASN A 177 12.18 -14.39 11.50
N TYR A 178 12.40 -15.68 11.73
CA TYR A 178 12.62 -16.23 13.06
C TYR A 178 14.09 -16.11 13.44
N LEU A 179 14.37 -15.65 14.66
CA LEU A 179 15.71 -15.65 15.24
C LEU A 179 15.67 -16.29 16.62
N ASN A 180 16.61 -17.19 16.91
CA ASN A 180 16.78 -17.79 18.23
C ASN A 180 17.88 -17.10 19.05
N GLY A 181 18.60 -16.14 18.45
CA GLY A 181 19.69 -15.44 19.12
C GLY A 181 20.80 -16.41 19.51
N THR A 182 21.04 -16.59 20.81
CA THR A 182 22.02 -17.55 21.33
C THR A 182 21.38 -18.75 22.04
N GLY A 183 20.05 -18.83 22.06
CA GLY A 183 19.30 -19.85 22.78
C GLY A 183 18.76 -20.97 21.90
N SER A 184 18.04 -21.91 22.52
CA SER A 184 17.42 -23.03 21.80
C SER A 184 16.21 -22.55 20.98
N SER A 185 16.10 -23.01 19.73
CA SER A 185 14.93 -22.73 18.90
C SER A 185 13.65 -23.35 19.49
N ILE A 186 12.50 -22.75 19.20
CA ILE A 186 11.22 -23.47 19.18
C ILE A 186 11.41 -24.69 18.29
N THR A 187 11.17 -25.89 18.82
CA THR A 187 11.44 -27.12 18.06
C THR A 187 10.44 -27.22 16.91
N GLY A 188 10.94 -27.37 15.69
CA GLY A 188 10.17 -27.21 14.45
C GLY A 188 10.57 -25.96 13.65
N LEU A 189 11.22 -24.99 14.29
CA LEU A 189 11.73 -23.77 13.65
C LEU A 189 13.26 -23.72 13.59
N SER A 190 13.78 -23.06 12.56
CA SER A 190 15.18 -22.69 12.38
C SER A 190 15.28 -21.21 12.00
N GLU A 191 16.48 -20.61 12.07
CA GLU A 191 16.67 -19.20 11.72
C GLU A 191 16.49 -18.97 10.22
N THR A 192 15.23 -18.79 9.81
CA THR A 192 14.80 -18.61 8.44
C THR A 192 13.46 -17.85 8.40
N ALA A 193 12.98 -17.57 7.20
CA ALA A 193 11.69 -16.96 6.99
C ALA A 193 10.53 -17.98 7.11
N TYR A 194 9.45 -17.54 7.74
CA TYR A 194 8.16 -18.21 7.82
C TYR A 194 7.06 -17.24 7.41
N TYR A 195 5.87 -17.78 7.14
CA TYR A 195 4.72 -17.02 6.68
C TYR A 195 3.55 -17.23 7.63
N VAL A 196 2.95 -16.14 8.09
CA VAL A 196 1.86 -16.18 9.06
C VAL A 196 0.65 -16.90 8.48
N ILE A 197 -0.01 -17.72 9.29
CA ILE A 197 -1.36 -18.23 9.09
C ILE A 197 -2.18 -17.59 10.20
N ALA A 198 -2.93 -16.54 9.86
CA ALA A 198 -3.82 -15.89 10.82
C ALA A 198 -4.89 -16.89 11.27
N LYS A 199 -5.22 -16.89 12.56
CA LYS A 199 -6.29 -17.72 13.13
C LYS A 199 -7.60 -16.95 13.31
N GLU A 200 -7.60 -15.68 12.97
CA GLU A 200 -8.76 -14.80 13.00
C GLU A 200 -9.81 -15.23 11.97
N THR A 201 -11.07 -15.11 12.35
CA THR A 201 -12.22 -15.57 11.55
C THR A 201 -12.72 -14.56 10.52
N ASP A 202 -12.25 -13.31 10.57
CA ASP A 202 -12.62 -12.23 9.66
C ASP A 202 -11.40 -11.39 9.24
N ASP A 203 -10.98 -11.55 7.98
CA ASP A 203 -9.97 -10.69 7.34
C ASP A 203 -10.56 -9.28 7.14
N SER A 204 -10.42 -8.43 8.15
CA SER A 204 -10.92 -7.05 8.10
C SER A 204 -10.11 -6.26 7.06
N GLY A 205 -10.72 -6.13 5.88
CA GLY A 205 -10.15 -5.47 4.72
C GLY A 205 -9.67 -4.04 4.99
N SER A 206 -8.68 -3.62 4.19
CA SER A 206 -8.21 -2.26 3.85
C SER A 206 -7.95 -1.22 4.96
N THR A 207 -8.34 -1.47 6.20
CA THR A 207 -8.02 -0.65 7.36
C THR A 207 -6.96 -1.42 8.17
N PHE A 208 -6.04 -0.72 8.83
CA PHE A 208 -5.27 -1.27 9.95
C PHE A 208 -6.23 -1.59 11.12
N GLY A 209 -7.27 -2.39 10.86
CA GLY A 209 -8.44 -2.63 11.69
C GLY A 209 -8.25 -3.86 12.56
N ASP A 210 -8.85 -3.77 13.75
CA ASP A 210 -8.66 -4.58 14.95
C ASP A 210 -8.47 -6.08 14.70
N LEU A 211 -7.20 -6.50 14.55
CA LEU A 211 -6.79 -7.90 14.72
C LEU A 211 -6.91 -8.20 16.22
N THR A 212 -8.11 -8.60 16.66
CA THR A 212 -8.41 -8.83 18.07
C THR A 212 -7.88 -10.17 18.59
N ASP A 213 -7.59 -11.11 17.67
CA ASP A 213 -7.10 -12.43 18.04
C ASP A 213 -5.57 -12.45 18.02
N ASN A 214 -4.98 -12.54 19.20
CA ASN A 214 -3.54 -12.39 19.39
C ASN A 214 -2.75 -13.65 18.97
N THR A 215 -3.33 -14.55 18.17
CA THR A 215 -2.81 -15.90 17.94
C THR A 215 -2.69 -16.23 16.46
N PHE A 216 -1.56 -16.79 16.06
CA PHE A 216 -1.29 -17.21 14.69
C PHE A 216 -0.53 -18.54 14.62
N ALA A 217 -0.56 -19.20 13.47
CA ALA A 217 0.34 -20.31 13.15
C ALA A 217 1.34 -19.88 12.06
N LEU A 218 2.27 -20.76 11.71
CA LEU A 218 3.32 -20.48 10.72
C LEU A 218 3.31 -21.53 9.62
N GLY A 219 3.33 -21.10 8.36
CA GLY A 219 3.67 -21.92 7.21
C GLY A 219 5.15 -21.79 6.86
N SER A 220 5.77 -22.87 6.39
CA SER A 220 7.18 -22.86 5.92
C SER A 220 7.36 -22.20 4.54
N SER A 221 6.27 -21.81 3.89
CA SER A 221 6.24 -21.07 2.63
C SER A 221 4.96 -20.26 2.54
N LEU A 222 4.92 -19.27 1.64
CA LEU A 222 3.69 -18.50 1.37
C LEU A 222 2.54 -19.41 0.95
N ALA A 223 2.80 -20.38 0.06
CA ALA A 223 1.82 -21.35 -0.39
C ALA A 223 1.27 -22.21 0.77
N ASN A 224 2.14 -22.64 1.68
CA ASN A 224 1.71 -23.38 2.86
C ASN A 224 0.85 -22.51 3.78
N ALA A 225 1.20 -21.23 3.94
CA ALA A 225 0.41 -20.32 4.74
C ALA A 225 -0.99 -20.08 4.15
N GLN A 226 -1.06 -19.85 2.83
CA GLN A 226 -2.33 -19.68 2.10
C GLN A 226 -3.19 -20.96 2.12
N ALA A 227 -2.56 -22.14 2.11
CA ALA A 227 -3.24 -23.42 2.23
C ALA A 227 -3.61 -23.80 3.68
N GLY A 228 -3.21 -23.01 4.69
CA GLY A 228 -3.43 -23.33 6.10
C GLY A 228 -2.56 -24.47 6.65
N THR A 229 -1.49 -24.86 5.94
CA THR A 229 -0.57 -25.93 6.33
C THR A 229 0.48 -25.41 7.31
N ALA A 230 0.24 -25.60 8.60
CA ALA A 230 1.12 -25.15 9.67
C ALA A 230 2.37 -26.03 9.85
N VAL A 231 3.47 -25.42 10.29
CA VAL A 231 4.67 -26.09 10.80
C VAL A 231 4.34 -26.72 12.14
N ALA A 232 4.69 -27.99 12.33
CA ALA A 232 4.53 -28.68 13.59
C ALA A 232 5.56 -28.17 14.62
N LEU A 233 5.08 -27.75 15.79
CA LEU A 233 5.89 -27.29 16.91
C LEU A 233 5.92 -28.40 17.98
N SER A 234 7.12 -28.80 18.40
CA SER A 234 7.28 -29.86 19.41
C SER A 234 8.07 -29.43 20.66
N GLY A 235 8.41 -28.14 20.76
CA GLY A 235 9.09 -27.55 21.91
C GLY A 235 9.02 -26.02 21.87
N THR A 236 9.09 -25.37 23.03
CA THR A 236 8.72 -23.94 23.19
C THR A 236 9.89 -22.95 23.13
N GLY A 237 11.12 -23.42 22.90
CA GLY A 237 12.31 -22.56 22.81
C GLY A 237 12.81 -22.08 24.18
N HIS A 238 13.28 -20.83 24.25
CA HIS A 238 14.05 -20.31 25.40
C HIS A 238 13.59 -18.93 25.92
N ALA A 239 12.38 -18.49 25.53
CA ALA A 239 11.66 -17.29 25.97
C ALA A 239 12.24 -15.93 25.54
N THR A 240 13.29 -15.91 24.72
CA THR A 240 13.85 -14.67 24.14
C THR A 240 14.06 -14.75 22.62
N GLN A 241 13.56 -15.82 21.98
CA GLN A 241 13.49 -15.89 20.52
C GLN A 241 12.57 -14.79 19.96
N THR A 242 12.77 -14.41 18.71
CA THR A 242 12.05 -13.29 18.10
C THR A 242 11.50 -13.62 16.72
N PHE A 243 10.44 -12.88 16.37
CA PHE A 243 10.01 -12.68 14.99
C PHE A 243 10.11 -11.21 14.61
N ILE A 244 10.62 -10.95 13.42
CA ILE A 244 10.67 -9.61 12.83
C ILE A 244 10.31 -9.69 11.34
N GLY A 245 9.60 -8.70 10.83
CA GLY A 245 9.37 -8.57 9.38
C GLY A 245 10.63 -8.11 8.64
N ASP A 246 10.56 -8.13 7.31
CA ASP A 246 11.58 -7.53 6.48
C ASP A 246 11.50 -6.00 6.58
N THR A 247 12.65 -5.35 6.77
CA THR A 247 12.71 -3.89 6.68
C THR A 247 12.62 -3.49 5.22
N ALA A 248 11.63 -2.65 4.91
CA ALA A 248 11.50 -2.05 3.58
C ALA A 248 12.76 -1.22 3.24
N THR A 249 13.16 -1.23 1.97
CA THR A 249 14.24 -0.37 1.48
C THR A 249 13.68 0.63 0.48
N ALA A 250 14.29 1.81 0.41
CA ALA A 250 13.87 2.86 -0.50
C ALA A 250 15.08 3.58 -1.11
N THR A 251 14.88 4.15 -2.29
CA THR A 251 15.89 4.95 -2.99
C THR A 251 15.31 6.29 -3.41
N ALA A 252 16.14 7.34 -3.33
CA ALA A 252 15.80 8.66 -3.83
C ALA A 252 16.29 8.84 -5.28
N THR A 253 15.58 9.66 -6.04
CA THR A 253 16.03 10.19 -7.34
C THR A 253 16.24 11.69 -7.21
N LEU A 254 17.32 12.20 -7.80
CA LEU A 254 17.61 13.63 -7.81
C LEU A 254 17.34 14.24 -9.18
N VAL A 255 16.82 15.48 -9.18
CA VAL A 255 16.80 16.39 -10.33
C VAL A 255 17.41 17.70 -9.86
N VAL A 256 18.60 18.02 -10.37
CA VAL A 256 19.35 19.25 -10.00
C VAL A 256 19.44 19.44 -8.48
N GLY A 257 19.96 18.42 -7.78
CA GLY A 257 20.12 18.43 -6.32
C GLY A 257 18.85 18.39 -5.49
N LYS A 258 17.67 18.34 -6.13
CA LYS A 258 16.38 18.20 -5.46
C LYS A 258 15.91 16.76 -5.48
N VAL A 259 15.40 16.26 -4.36
CA VAL A 259 14.75 14.93 -4.34
C VAL A 259 13.45 15.01 -5.13
N SER A 260 13.40 14.34 -6.27
CA SER A 260 12.24 14.36 -7.17
C SER A 260 11.31 13.17 -6.97
N LYS A 261 11.85 12.05 -6.45
CA LYS A 261 11.11 10.82 -6.21
C LYS A 261 11.77 10.02 -5.10
N ILE A 262 10.96 9.35 -4.29
CA ILE A 262 11.40 8.24 -3.44
C ILE A 262 10.63 7.00 -3.92
N ALA A 263 11.36 5.92 -4.20
CA ALA A 263 10.79 4.65 -4.61
C ALA A 263 11.13 3.57 -3.58
N ILE A 264 10.16 2.73 -3.23
CA ILE A 264 10.42 1.51 -2.46
C ILE A 264 11.18 0.54 -3.38
N ALA A 265 12.38 0.15 -2.98
CA ALA A 265 13.24 -0.78 -3.70
C ALA A 265 12.99 -2.23 -3.29
N THR A 266 12.65 -2.47 -2.03
CA THR A 266 12.23 -3.77 -1.52
C THR A 266 11.10 -3.54 -0.53
N VAL A 267 10.00 -4.26 -0.72
CA VAL A 267 8.86 -4.21 0.20
C VAL A 267 9.29 -4.78 1.56
N GLY A 268 8.80 -4.16 2.62
CA GLY A 268 8.93 -4.71 3.97
C GLY A 268 7.68 -5.50 4.37
N SER A 269 7.72 -6.11 5.54
CA SER A 269 6.60 -6.86 6.11
C SER A 269 6.42 -6.57 7.61
N ALA A 270 5.27 -6.95 8.16
CA ALA A 270 4.97 -6.88 9.60
C ALA A 270 5.02 -5.47 10.22
N TYR A 271 4.81 -4.42 9.43
CA TYR A 271 4.57 -3.07 9.97
C TYR A 271 3.16 -2.98 10.55
N VAL A 272 3.05 -2.59 11.82
CA VAL A 272 1.77 -2.37 12.51
C VAL A 272 1.31 -0.91 12.49
N ALA A 273 2.16 -0.02 11.98
CA ALA A 273 1.91 1.39 11.76
C ALA A 273 2.84 1.90 10.66
N ALA A 274 2.57 3.10 10.12
CA ALA A 274 3.45 3.72 9.14
C ALA A 274 4.87 3.92 9.71
N PRO A 275 5.93 3.37 9.08
CA PRO A 275 7.29 3.54 9.56
C PRO A 275 7.77 4.98 9.33
N THR A 276 8.66 5.45 10.20
CA THR A 276 9.40 6.70 9.94
C THR A 276 10.37 6.48 8.79
N VAL A 277 10.33 7.37 7.80
CA VAL A 277 11.28 7.41 6.69
C VAL A 277 12.14 8.65 6.86
N THR A 278 13.46 8.49 6.84
CA THR A 278 14.40 9.61 6.95
C THR A 278 15.24 9.74 5.69
N LEU A 279 15.61 10.97 5.37
CA LEU A 279 16.53 11.31 4.30
C LEU A 279 17.77 11.95 4.91
N ALA A 280 18.93 11.47 4.52
CA ALA A 280 20.19 12.10 4.90
C ALA A 280 20.23 13.55 4.40
N ALA A 281 20.61 14.49 5.27
CA ALA A 281 20.70 15.90 4.93
C ALA A 281 21.75 16.16 3.83
N PRO A 282 21.60 17.24 3.03
CA PRO A 282 22.66 17.69 2.15
C PRO A 282 23.95 18.00 2.93
N ALA A 283 25.11 17.74 2.32
CA ALA A 283 26.38 18.10 2.95
C ALA A 283 26.53 19.64 3.03
N THR A 284 27.12 20.13 4.11
CA THR A 284 27.45 21.54 4.28
C THR A 284 28.43 22.02 3.21
N GLU A 285 28.16 23.16 2.59
CA GLU A 285 29.17 23.89 1.81
C GLU A 285 29.95 24.81 2.76
N THR A 286 31.26 24.60 2.86
CA THR A 286 32.13 25.42 3.71
C THR A 286 32.89 26.43 2.85
N ILE A 287 32.88 27.68 3.27
CA ILE A 287 33.58 28.78 2.60
C ILE A 287 34.53 29.42 3.60
N ASP A 288 35.77 29.69 3.19
CA ASP A 288 36.69 30.51 3.98
C ASP A 288 36.32 31.99 3.83
N ALA A 289 35.59 32.51 4.82
CA ALA A 289 35.14 33.90 4.81
C ALA A 289 36.28 34.92 5.01
N SER A 290 37.48 34.49 5.41
CA SER A 290 38.66 35.36 5.55
C SER A 290 39.41 35.57 4.24
N ASP A 291 39.18 34.70 3.26
CA ASP A 291 39.77 34.79 1.93
C ASP A 291 38.88 35.65 1.02
N ALA A 292 39.37 36.83 0.64
CA ALA A 292 38.67 37.76 -0.26
C ALA A 292 38.43 37.20 -1.68
N THR A 293 39.09 36.10 -2.06
CA THR A 293 38.82 35.37 -3.30
C THR A 293 37.65 34.39 -3.17
N LYS A 294 37.21 34.11 -1.93
CA LYS A 294 36.09 33.20 -1.60
C LYS A 294 34.87 33.95 -1.08
N CYS A 295 35.06 34.97 -0.26
CA CYS A 295 34.03 35.91 0.15
C CYS A 295 34.28 37.27 -0.52
N VAL A 296 33.62 37.48 -1.66
CA VAL A 296 33.83 38.64 -2.52
C VAL A 296 32.84 39.73 -2.12
N LEU A 297 33.17 40.47 -1.06
CA LEU A 297 32.30 41.52 -0.50
C LEU A 297 31.98 42.65 -1.49
N ALA A 298 32.84 42.90 -2.48
CA ALA A 298 32.59 43.93 -3.49
C ALA A 298 31.43 43.57 -4.44
N ASP A 299 31.18 42.27 -4.59
CA ASP A 299 30.16 41.72 -5.49
C ASP A 299 28.97 41.11 -4.72
N ASP A 300 28.99 41.15 -3.38
CA ASP A 300 28.03 40.46 -2.49
C ASP A 300 27.89 38.94 -2.79
N GLU A 301 29.00 38.31 -3.17
CA GLU A 301 29.02 36.91 -3.65
C GLU A 301 30.03 36.04 -2.89
N PHE A 302 29.74 34.74 -2.84
CA PHE A 302 30.65 33.69 -2.41
C PHE A 302 31.07 32.81 -3.59
N VAL A 303 32.34 32.41 -3.61
CA VAL A 303 32.85 31.39 -4.53
C VAL A 303 32.73 30.01 -3.89
N VAL A 304 31.89 29.16 -4.48
CA VAL A 304 31.55 27.82 -3.97
C VAL A 304 32.20 26.72 -4.81
N ALA A 305 32.24 25.49 -4.30
CA ALA A 305 32.68 24.34 -5.06
C ALA A 305 31.77 24.09 -6.28
N SER A 306 32.36 23.65 -7.40
CA SER A 306 31.62 23.32 -8.63
C SER A 306 30.58 22.23 -8.42
N ALA A 307 30.86 21.26 -7.54
CA ALA A 307 29.93 20.20 -7.18
C ALA A 307 28.68 20.72 -6.44
N PHE A 308 28.81 21.77 -5.61
CA PHE A 308 27.66 22.43 -4.99
C PHE A 308 26.94 23.31 -6.01
N TYR A 309 27.70 24.11 -6.78
CA TYR A 309 27.13 24.96 -7.82
C TYR A 309 26.31 24.17 -8.85
N GLY A 310 26.74 22.97 -9.26
CA GLY A 310 26.04 22.17 -10.25
C GLY A 310 24.65 21.65 -9.81
N VAL A 311 24.36 21.67 -8.50
CA VAL A 311 23.16 21.03 -7.92
C VAL A 311 22.21 22.02 -7.23
N ILE A 312 22.41 23.32 -7.44
CA ILE A 312 21.59 24.38 -6.86
C ILE A 312 20.94 25.25 -7.93
N ALA A 313 19.80 25.83 -7.59
CA ALA A 313 19.10 26.85 -8.34
C ALA A 313 18.91 28.13 -7.52
N SER A 314 18.72 29.26 -8.18
CA SER A 314 18.29 30.49 -7.50
C SER A 314 16.95 30.25 -6.79
N GLY A 315 16.84 30.73 -5.56
CA GLY A 315 15.68 30.52 -4.70
C GLY A 315 15.70 29.25 -3.86
N ASP A 316 16.76 28.43 -3.96
CA ASP A 316 16.94 27.29 -3.05
C ASP A 316 17.29 27.79 -1.64
N PRO A 317 16.63 27.27 -0.59
CA PRO A 317 16.87 27.69 0.79
C PRO A 317 18.18 27.07 1.33
N VAL A 318 18.89 27.84 2.14
CA VAL A 318 20.07 27.41 2.89
C VAL A 318 20.08 28.04 4.27
N THR A 319 20.66 27.36 5.26
CA THR A 319 20.91 27.95 6.58
C THR A 319 22.37 28.39 6.65
N TYR A 320 22.60 29.66 6.98
CA TYR A 320 23.95 30.18 7.20
C TYR A 320 24.43 29.83 8.61
N ALA A 321 25.69 29.43 8.73
CA ALA A 321 26.39 29.28 10.00
C ALA A 321 27.80 29.87 9.86
N ASP A 322 28.25 30.59 10.88
CA ASP A 322 29.60 31.19 10.97
C ASP A 322 30.68 30.17 11.37
N GLY A 323 30.31 28.91 11.58
CA GLY A 323 31.23 27.85 12.02
C GLY A 323 31.80 28.09 13.42
N GLY A 324 31.18 28.95 14.23
CA GLY A 324 31.69 29.39 15.53
C GLY A 324 32.63 30.62 15.46
N GLY A 325 32.84 31.18 14.27
CA GLY A 325 33.59 32.42 14.05
C GLY A 325 32.70 33.68 14.08
N THR A 326 33.22 34.79 13.55
CA THR A 326 32.44 36.02 13.35
C THR A 326 31.61 35.89 12.08
N ALA A 327 30.30 36.14 12.18
CA ALA A 327 29.42 36.17 11.02
C ALA A 327 29.88 37.20 9.98
N VAL A 328 29.76 36.84 8.69
CA VAL A 328 29.98 37.77 7.58
C VAL A 328 28.99 38.92 7.70
N VAL A 329 29.46 40.15 7.44
CA VAL A 329 28.63 41.37 7.54
C VAL A 329 27.35 41.22 6.72
N GLY A 330 26.21 41.50 7.35
CA GLY A 330 24.88 41.36 6.73
C GLY A 330 24.26 39.97 6.87
N LEU A 331 24.99 38.97 7.38
CA LEU A 331 24.47 37.63 7.68
C LEU A 331 24.35 37.41 9.19
N THR A 332 23.45 36.52 9.58
CA THR A 332 23.20 36.11 10.97
C THR A 332 23.25 34.59 11.05
N THR A 333 24.03 34.06 12.00
CA THR A 333 24.18 32.60 12.19
C THR A 333 22.83 31.93 12.49
N ALA A 334 22.69 30.65 12.12
CA ALA A 334 21.46 29.87 12.22
C ALA A 334 20.23 30.48 11.52
N THR A 335 20.43 31.43 10.60
CA THR A 335 19.35 32.09 9.85
C THR A 335 19.22 31.49 8.45
N GLY A 336 17.96 31.32 8.00
CA GLY A 336 17.64 30.87 6.65
C GLY A 336 17.77 31.99 5.61
N TYR A 337 18.42 31.69 4.50
CA TYR A 337 18.59 32.55 3.34
C TYR A 337 18.21 31.78 2.06
N TYR A 338 18.04 32.50 0.97
CA TYR A 338 17.82 31.93 -0.36
C TYR A 338 19.02 32.19 -1.26
N LEU A 339 19.50 31.16 -1.95
CA LEU A 339 20.63 31.26 -2.88
C LEU A 339 20.25 32.11 -4.10
N ILE A 340 21.18 32.94 -4.55
CA ILE A 340 21.13 33.60 -5.86
C ILE A 340 22.29 33.05 -6.67
N LYS A 341 22.00 32.29 -7.72
CA LYS A 341 23.02 31.78 -8.63
C LYS A 341 23.51 32.91 -9.54
N SER A 342 24.80 33.20 -9.50
CA SER A 342 25.41 34.24 -10.35
C SER A 342 25.46 33.79 -11.82
N GLY A 343 25.55 34.75 -12.74
CA GLY A 343 25.92 34.47 -14.14
C GLY A 343 27.37 34.01 -14.29
N THR A 344 28.22 34.31 -13.29
CA THR A 344 29.61 33.87 -13.24
C THR A 344 29.69 32.48 -12.59
N SER A 345 30.37 31.53 -13.25
CA SER A 345 30.47 30.14 -12.77
C SER A 345 30.97 30.06 -11.33
N ASN A 346 30.34 29.17 -10.54
CA ASN A 346 30.69 28.88 -9.15
C ASN A 346 30.55 30.06 -8.18
N ARG A 347 29.74 31.07 -8.51
CA ARG A 347 29.44 32.19 -7.61
C ARG A 347 27.99 32.23 -7.18
N VAL A 348 27.74 32.52 -5.91
CA VAL A 348 26.40 32.63 -5.34
C VAL A 348 26.27 33.81 -4.39
N GLY A 349 25.14 34.52 -4.46
CA GLY A 349 24.70 35.47 -3.44
C GLY A 349 23.68 34.85 -2.49
N LEU A 350 23.33 35.58 -1.43
CA LEU A 350 22.27 35.19 -0.47
C LEU A 350 21.23 36.30 -0.35
N ALA A 351 19.96 35.92 -0.25
CA ALA A 351 18.84 36.83 -0.05
C ALA A 351 17.99 36.44 1.18
N THR A 352 17.43 37.43 1.85
CA THR A 352 16.50 37.22 2.99
C THR A 352 15.09 36.83 2.54
N THR A 353 14.75 37.06 1.27
CA THR A 353 13.47 36.68 0.67
C THR A 353 13.68 35.90 -0.62
N LYS A 354 12.78 34.95 -0.89
CA LYS A 354 12.79 34.20 -2.15
C LYS A 354 12.37 35.15 -3.27
N LYS A 355 13.27 35.51 -4.18
CA LYS A 355 12.87 36.22 -5.41
C LYS A 355 12.01 35.27 -6.26
N GLY A 356 10.86 35.76 -6.73
CA GLY A 356 10.03 35.08 -7.72
C GLY A 356 10.84 34.83 -8.99
N GLN A 357 10.58 33.69 -9.64
CA GLN A 357 11.19 33.33 -10.92
C GLN A 357 10.89 34.37 -12.00
#